data_AF-A0A0K2GCL8-F1
#
_entry.id   AF-A0A0K2GCL8-F1
#
_cell.length_a   1.000
_cell.length_b   1.000
_cell.length_c   1.000
_cell.angle_alpha   90.00
_cell.angle_beta   90.00
_cell.angle_gamma   90.00
#
_symmetry.space_group_name_H-M   'P 1'
#
loop_
_entity.id
_entity.type
_entity.pdbx_description
1 polymer ?
#
loop_
_entity_poly.entity_id
_entity_poly.type
_entity_poly.pdbx_seq_one_letter_code
_entity_poly.pdbx_strand_id
1 'polypeptide(L)'
;MKHACRFAVLLAALLLAAGASAADPADVEKFVKARIDIGEMMTNYFKGGERFGEGQRPSPEQMREMGKDINAKLSTVLSKYDLTVEDYRKRSPEVFADEAAVKRYLNEHPDLKQRYEALPLDRMGRGGSTGRGY
;
A
#
# COMPACT_ATOMS: atom_id res chain seq x y z
N MET A 1 -41.42 -38.49 -8.16
CA MET A 1 -41.21 -37.22 -7.42
C MET A 1 -40.08 -37.36 -6.40
N LYS A 2 -38.87 -37.60 -6.87
CA LYS A 2 -37.62 -37.62 -6.09
C LYS A 2 -36.55 -37.18 -7.11
N HIS A 3 -35.54 -36.41 -6.72
CA HIS A 3 -34.44 -35.87 -7.56
C HIS A 3 -34.51 -34.39 -8.00
N ALA A 4 -35.66 -33.70 -7.98
CA ALA A 4 -35.70 -32.28 -8.38
C ALA A 4 -35.20 -31.26 -7.33
N CYS A 5 -34.93 -31.69 -6.08
CA CYS A 5 -34.76 -30.78 -4.94
C CYS A 5 -33.32 -30.71 -4.38
N ARG A 6 -32.32 -31.34 -5.02
CA ARG A 6 -30.93 -31.33 -4.53
C ARG A 6 -29.92 -30.63 -5.43
N PHE A 7 -30.30 -30.28 -6.67
CA PHE A 7 -29.41 -29.58 -7.60
C PHE A 7 -29.51 -28.05 -7.54
N ALA A 8 -30.54 -27.50 -6.87
CA ALA A 8 -30.75 -26.05 -6.82
C ALA A 8 -29.97 -25.34 -5.69
N VAL A 9 -29.47 -26.08 -4.70
CA VAL A 9 -28.84 -25.46 -3.51
C VAL A 9 -27.32 -25.35 -3.65
N LEU A 10 -26.67 -26.16 -4.49
CA LEU A 10 -25.21 -26.12 -4.67
C LEU A 10 -24.72 -25.08 -5.68
N LEU A 11 -25.60 -24.51 -6.50
CA LEU A 11 -25.22 -23.50 -7.50
C LEU A 11 -25.34 -22.04 -6.98
N ALA A 12 -25.97 -21.83 -5.82
CA ALA A 12 -26.23 -20.49 -5.27
C ALA A 12 -25.18 -20.00 -4.26
N ALA A 13 -24.24 -20.85 -3.83
CA ALA A 13 -23.21 -20.49 -2.84
C ALA A 13 -21.87 -20.03 -3.46
N LEU A 14 -21.72 -20.07 -4.79
CA LEU A 14 -20.48 -19.73 -5.50
C LEU A 14 -20.45 -18.31 -6.10
N LEU A 15 -21.43 -17.46 -5.79
CA LEU A 15 -21.54 -16.09 -6.31
C LEU A 15 -21.29 -15.01 -5.24
N LEU A 16 -20.61 -15.35 -4.15
CA LEU A 16 -20.20 -14.38 -3.12
C LEU A 16 -18.70 -14.06 -3.17
N ALA A 17 -18.17 -13.80 -4.37
CA ALA A 17 -16.76 -13.42 -4.57
C ALA A 17 -16.54 -12.42 -5.71
N ALA A 18 -17.53 -11.59 -6.04
CA ALA A 18 -17.39 -10.60 -7.12
C ALA A 18 -17.74 -9.19 -6.63
N GLY A 19 -16.99 -8.73 -5.63
CA GLY A 19 -16.93 -7.32 -5.24
C GLY A 19 -15.52 -6.73 -5.34
N ALA A 20 -14.52 -7.52 -5.74
CA ALA A 20 -13.21 -6.98 -6.09
C ALA A 20 -13.34 -6.34 -7.46
N SER A 21 -13.73 -5.07 -7.50
CA SER A 21 -13.51 -4.23 -8.67
C SER A 21 -12.02 -4.36 -9.02
N ALA A 22 -11.71 -4.94 -10.18
CA ALA A 22 -10.34 -5.00 -10.67
C ALA A 22 -9.78 -3.58 -10.70
N ALA A 23 -8.60 -3.37 -10.10
CA ALA A 23 -7.99 -2.05 -10.10
C ALA A 23 -7.68 -1.64 -11.55
N ASP A 24 -7.94 -0.38 -11.90
CA ASP A 24 -7.58 0.15 -13.22
C ASP A 24 -6.05 -0.03 -13.42
N PRO A 25 -5.59 -0.59 -14.55
CA PRO A 25 -4.16 -0.77 -14.80
C PRO A 25 -3.34 0.52 -14.64
N ALA A 26 -3.89 1.69 -15.01
CA ALA A 26 -3.23 2.98 -14.84
C ALA A 26 -3.10 3.36 -13.36
N ASP A 27 -4.08 3.00 -12.53
CA ASP A 27 -3.99 3.17 -11.09
C ASP A 27 -2.97 2.18 -10.49
N VAL A 28 -2.93 0.93 -10.93
CA VAL A 28 -1.92 -0.03 -10.44
C VAL A 28 -0.51 0.48 -10.72
N GLU A 29 -0.24 0.89 -11.96
CA GLU A 29 1.05 1.48 -12.34
C GLU A 29 1.40 2.69 -11.45
N LYS A 30 0.48 3.65 -11.37
CA LYS A 30 0.67 4.90 -10.64
C LYS A 30 0.95 4.66 -9.16
N PHE A 31 0.12 3.84 -8.50
CA PHE A 31 0.21 3.61 -7.07
C PHE A 31 1.40 2.73 -6.70
N VAL A 32 1.77 1.74 -7.54
CA VAL A 32 2.98 0.93 -7.32
C VAL A 32 4.22 1.82 -7.39
N LYS A 33 4.36 2.64 -8.43
CA LYS A 33 5.48 3.60 -8.55
C LYS A 33 5.52 4.57 -7.38
N ALA A 34 4.37 5.14 -7.01
CA ALA A 34 4.27 6.01 -5.84
C ALA A 34 4.70 5.31 -4.54
N ARG A 35 4.29 4.06 -4.31
CA ARG A 35 4.69 3.31 -3.11
C ARG A 35 6.20 3.05 -3.05
N ILE A 36 6.83 2.78 -4.20
CA ILE A 36 8.29 2.62 -4.29
C ILE A 36 8.99 3.93 -3.94
N ASP A 37 8.63 5.03 -4.60
CA ASP A 37 9.26 6.34 -4.36
C ASP A 37 9.05 6.83 -2.92
N ILE A 38 7.85 6.64 -2.34
CA ILE A 38 7.58 6.92 -0.92
C ILE A 38 8.48 6.06 -0.05
N GLY A 39 8.61 4.78 -0.40
CA GLY A 39 9.32 3.85 0.42
C GLY A 39 10.83 4.11 0.46
N GLU A 40 11.41 4.44 -0.69
CA GLU A 40 12.79 4.88 -0.82
C GLU A 40 13.03 6.21 -0.11
N MET A 41 12.11 7.18 -0.28
CA MET A 41 12.16 8.46 0.42
C MET A 41 12.21 8.26 1.94
N MET A 42 11.30 7.44 2.49
CA MET A 42 11.26 7.15 3.92
C MET A 42 12.50 6.40 4.39
N THR A 43 12.98 5.43 3.60
CA THR A 43 14.22 4.71 3.92
C THR A 43 15.42 5.66 3.99
N ASN A 44 15.55 6.58 3.04
CA ASN A 44 16.62 7.57 3.02
C ASN A 44 16.47 8.59 4.16
N TYR A 45 15.24 9.00 4.46
CA TYR A 45 14.93 9.90 5.57
C TYR A 45 15.43 9.36 6.91
N PHE A 46 15.20 8.08 7.18
CA PHE A 46 15.62 7.44 8.43
C PHE A 46 17.05 6.89 8.40
N LYS A 47 17.61 6.58 7.23
CA LYS A 47 19.04 6.24 7.10
C LYS A 47 19.95 7.42 7.42
N GLY A 48 19.55 8.65 7.07
CA GLY A 48 20.22 9.88 7.51
C GLY A 48 19.98 10.22 9.00
N GLY A 49 19.37 9.30 9.75
CA GLY A 49 18.89 9.45 11.11
C GLY A 49 19.93 9.26 12.22
N GLU A 50 21.20 9.57 11.99
CA GLU A 50 22.19 9.80 13.07
C GLU A 50 21.79 10.97 13.99
N ARG A 51 20.67 11.66 13.71
CA ARG A 51 20.17 12.82 14.46
C ARG A 51 19.71 12.51 15.89
N PHE A 52 19.43 11.25 16.20
CA PHE A 52 19.10 10.82 17.56
C PHE A 52 20.03 9.66 17.90
N GLY A 53 20.81 9.79 18.97
CA GLY A 53 21.74 8.74 19.40
C GLY A 53 21.01 7.41 19.61
N GLU A 54 21.72 6.28 19.52
CA GLU A 54 21.14 4.95 19.70
C GLU A 54 20.28 4.90 20.98
N GLY A 55 18.99 4.62 20.82
CA GLY A 55 18.03 4.51 21.93
C GLY A 55 17.35 5.81 22.36
N GLN A 56 17.69 6.98 21.80
CA GLN A 56 17.03 8.24 22.13
C GLN A 56 15.73 8.41 21.33
N ARG A 57 14.60 8.37 22.04
CA ARG A 57 13.29 8.72 21.47
C ARG A 57 13.23 10.24 21.27
N PRO A 58 12.82 10.75 20.09
CA PRO A 58 12.63 12.18 19.88
C PRO A 58 11.62 12.76 20.88
N SER A 59 11.84 14.02 21.28
CA SER A 59 10.86 14.74 22.09
C SER A 59 9.53 14.89 21.34
N PRO A 60 8.40 15.15 22.04
CA PRO A 60 7.11 15.38 21.38
C PRO A 60 7.14 16.48 20.31
N GLU A 61 7.92 17.54 20.54
CA GLU A 61 8.11 18.63 19.58
C GLU A 61 8.90 18.17 18.37
N GLN A 62 9.99 17.42 18.58
CA GLN A 62 10.78 16.84 17.49
C GLN A 62 9.94 15.86 16.67
N MET A 63 9.10 15.03 17.31
CA MET A 63 8.16 14.16 16.60
C MET A 63 7.16 14.94 15.74
N ARG A 64 6.67 16.09 16.21
CA ARG A 64 5.76 16.97 15.44
C ARG A 64 6.46 17.56 14.23
N GLU A 65 7.68 18.09 14.40
CA GLU A 65 8.45 18.68 13.29
C GLU A 65 8.87 17.63 12.26
N MET A 66 9.28 16.44 12.70
CA MET A 66 9.50 15.30 11.80
C MET A 66 8.23 14.94 11.04
N GLY A 67 7.07 14.91 11.71
CA GLY A 67 5.79 14.66 11.06
C GLY A 67 5.46 15.66 9.94
N LYS A 68 5.72 16.96 10.18
CA LYS A 68 5.54 18.02 9.17
C LYS A 68 6.49 17.84 7.98
N ASP A 69 7.77 17.59 8.26
CA ASP A 69 8.79 17.40 7.23
C ASP A 69 8.52 16.14 6.37
N ILE A 70 8.14 15.03 7.01
CA ILE A 70 7.69 13.80 6.33
C ILE A 70 6.46 14.10 5.47
N ASN A 71 5.48 14.85 5.98
CA ASN A 71 4.28 15.17 5.22
C ASN A 71 4.58 16.05 3.99
N ALA A 72 5.48 17.04 4.14
CA ALA A 72 5.93 17.89 3.04
C ALA A 72 6.64 17.06 1.96
N LYS A 73 7.61 16.21 2.35
CA LYS A 73 8.33 15.30 1.44
C LYS A 73 7.37 14.32 0.74
N LEU A 74 6.42 13.76 1.49
CA LEU A 74 5.41 12.86 0.95
C LEU A 74 4.54 13.56 -0.10
N SER A 75 4.10 14.79 0.18
CA SER A 75 3.34 15.60 -0.77
C SER A 75 4.13 15.85 -2.07
N THR A 76 5.42 16.19 -1.95
CA THR A 76 6.31 16.36 -3.13
C THR A 76 6.52 15.08 -3.92
N VAL A 77 6.59 13.92 -3.28
CA VAL A 77 6.70 12.64 -3.99
C VAL A 77 5.41 12.33 -4.74
N LEU A 78 4.26 12.51 -4.08
CA LEU A 78 2.95 12.18 -4.63
C LEU A 78 2.53 13.11 -5.78
N SER A 79 2.98 14.37 -5.77
CA SER A 79 2.68 15.30 -6.86
C SER A 79 3.25 14.87 -8.21
N LYS A 80 4.32 14.06 -8.25
CA LYS A 80 4.84 13.45 -9.49
C LYS A 80 3.82 12.53 -10.19
N TYR A 81 2.82 12.07 -9.44
CA TYR A 81 1.80 11.12 -9.87
C TYR A 81 0.40 11.73 -9.94
N ASP A 82 0.31 13.07 -9.80
CA ASP A 82 -0.96 13.81 -9.69
C ASP A 82 -1.82 13.31 -8.52
N LEU A 83 -1.17 12.99 -7.39
CA LEU A 83 -1.84 12.53 -6.17
C LEU A 83 -1.59 13.52 -5.03
N THR A 84 -2.63 13.73 -4.22
CA THR A 84 -2.46 14.29 -2.88
C THR A 84 -2.21 13.18 -1.85
N VAL A 85 -1.75 13.56 -0.66
CA VAL A 85 -1.62 12.62 0.47
C VAL A 85 -2.96 11.96 0.81
N GLU A 86 -4.06 12.71 0.73
CA GLU A 86 -5.40 12.21 1.01
C GLU A 86 -5.86 11.20 -0.04
N ASP A 87 -5.69 11.53 -1.33
CA ASP A 87 -6.05 10.65 -2.44
C ASP A 87 -5.30 9.32 -2.36
N TYR A 88 -3.99 9.39 -2.12
CA TYR A 88 -3.18 8.19 -1.97
C TYR A 88 -3.66 7.35 -0.80
N ARG A 89 -3.93 7.95 0.36
CA ARG A 89 -4.41 7.21 1.55
C ARG A 89 -5.78 6.57 1.33
N LYS A 90 -6.68 7.25 0.61
CA LYS A 90 -8.03 6.77 0.34
C LYS A 90 -8.03 5.63 -0.67
N ARG A 91 -7.29 5.77 -1.77
CA ARG A 91 -7.33 4.86 -2.92
C ARG A 91 -6.32 3.71 -2.85
N SER A 92 -5.20 3.89 -2.15
CA SER A 92 -4.18 2.84 -2.07
C SER A 92 -4.68 1.51 -1.49
N PRO A 93 -5.56 1.46 -0.47
CA PRO A 93 -6.09 0.18 0.01
C PRO A 93 -6.87 -0.57 -1.07
N GLU A 94 -7.65 0.13 -1.89
CA GLU A 94 -8.44 -0.46 -2.97
C GLU A 94 -7.54 -0.99 -4.10
N VAL A 95 -6.55 -0.20 -4.52
CA VAL A 95 -5.61 -0.62 -5.58
C VAL A 95 -4.74 -1.79 -5.13
N PHE A 96 -4.23 -1.76 -3.90
CA PHE A 96 -3.37 -2.83 -3.37
C PHE A 96 -4.15 -4.07 -2.89
N ALA A 97 -5.47 -4.01 -2.78
CA ALA A 97 -6.30 -5.19 -2.56
C ALA A 97 -6.35 -6.11 -3.80
N ASP A 98 -6.13 -5.57 -5.00
CA ASP A 98 -5.95 -6.34 -6.22
C ASP A 98 -4.50 -6.87 -6.33
N GLU A 99 -4.16 -7.82 -5.45
CA GLU A 99 -2.82 -8.41 -5.39
C GLU A 99 -2.42 -9.08 -6.72
N ALA A 100 -3.39 -9.59 -7.48
CA ALA A 100 -3.15 -10.21 -8.78
C ALA A 100 -2.71 -9.20 -9.83
N ALA A 101 -3.37 -8.04 -9.91
CA ALA A 101 -2.98 -6.96 -10.82
C ALA A 101 -1.61 -6.38 -10.44
N VAL A 102 -1.37 -6.12 -9.15
CA VAL A 102 -0.08 -5.64 -8.66
C VAL A 102 1.04 -6.62 -8.99
N LYS A 103 0.84 -7.93 -8.71
CA LYS A 103 1.83 -8.96 -9.01
C LYS A 103 2.11 -9.08 -10.51
N ARG A 104 1.07 -8.98 -11.36
CA ARG A 104 1.23 -9.00 -12.81
C ARG A 104 2.09 -7.83 -13.27
N TYR A 105 1.73 -6.61 -12.87
CA TYR A 105 2.48 -5.40 -13.20
C TYR A 105 3.94 -5.50 -12.76
N LEU A 106 4.21 -5.93 -11.52
CA LEU A 106 5.60 -6.09 -11.05
C LEU A 106 6.39 -7.15 -11.84
N ASN A 107 5.75 -8.25 -12.26
CA ASN A 107 6.44 -9.25 -13.09
C ASN A 107 6.77 -8.73 -14.49
N GLU A 108 5.98 -7.81 -15.02
CA GLU A 108 6.24 -7.12 -16.30
C GLU A 108 7.33 -6.04 -16.17
N HIS A 109 7.62 -5.58 -14.95
CA HIS A 109 8.60 -4.55 -14.63
C HIS A 109 9.65 -5.03 -13.59
N PRO A 110 10.66 -5.83 -14.01
CA PRO A 110 11.62 -6.44 -13.08
C PRO A 110 12.40 -5.45 -12.21
N ASP A 111 12.73 -4.26 -12.74
CA ASP A 111 13.41 -3.20 -12.01
C ASP A 111 12.53 -2.64 -10.87
N LEU A 112 11.25 -2.40 -11.16
CA LEU A 112 10.28 -1.93 -10.16
C LEU A 112 9.99 -3.01 -9.12
N LYS A 113 9.92 -4.28 -9.54
CA LYS A 113 9.77 -5.42 -8.63
C LYS A 113 10.88 -5.50 -7.61
N GLN A 114 12.14 -5.42 -8.05
CA GLN A 114 13.29 -5.45 -7.15
C GLN A 114 13.21 -4.32 -6.10
N ARG A 115 12.87 -3.09 -6.54
CA ARG A 115 12.73 -1.94 -5.65
C ARG A 115 11.56 -2.10 -4.68
N TYR A 116 10.42 -2.62 -5.16
CA TYR A 116 9.22 -2.86 -4.35
C TYR A 116 9.45 -3.90 -3.27
N GLU A 117 10.11 -5.02 -3.60
CA GLU A 117 10.43 -6.10 -2.67
C GLU A 117 11.49 -5.69 -1.63
N ALA A 118 12.35 -4.71 -1.95
CA ALA A 118 13.33 -4.16 -1.02
C ALA A 118 12.75 -3.14 -0.01
N LEU A 119 11.49 -2.71 -0.18
CA LEU A 119 10.86 -1.78 0.74
C LEU A 119 10.61 -2.44 2.10
N PRO A 120 10.85 -1.75 3.24
CA PRO A 120 10.45 -2.25 4.55
C PRO A 120 8.94 -2.06 4.75
N LEU A 121 8.12 -2.83 4.01
CA LEU A 121 6.66 -2.71 3.94
C LEU A 121 5.99 -2.80 5.33
N ASP A 122 6.55 -3.60 6.24
CA ASP A 122 6.08 -3.72 7.63
C ASP A 122 6.16 -2.39 8.39
N ARG A 123 7.15 -1.55 8.08
CA ARG A 123 7.33 -0.22 8.70
C ARG A 123 6.51 0.86 8.00
N MET A 124 6.02 0.61 6.78
CA MET A 124 5.34 1.59 5.95
C MET A 124 3.82 1.57 6.11
N GLY A 125 3.27 0.70 6.96
CA GLY A 125 1.83 0.48 7.05
C GLY A 125 1.34 -0.12 5.74
N ARG A 126 1.23 -1.45 5.69
CA ARG A 126 0.42 -2.10 4.65
C ARG A 126 -1.01 -1.59 4.88
N GLY A 127 -1.60 -0.88 3.91
CA GLY A 127 -2.93 -0.27 4.02
C GLY A 127 -4.07 -1.30 4.06
N GLY A 128 -3.96 -2.30 4.92
CA GLY A 128 -4.82 -3.48 4.98
C GLY A 128 -4.06 -4.66 5.59
N SER A 129 -4.02 -4.74 6.91
CA SER A 129 -4.01 -6.02 7.63
C SER A 129 -4.39 -5.77 9.08
N THR A 130 -5.53 -6.35 9.45
CA THR A 130 -5.97 -6.69 10.81
C THR A 130 -4.85 -6.83 11.82
N GLY A 131 -4.86 -5.96 12.83
CA GLY A 131 -3.98 -6.02 13.99
C GLY A 131 -4.63 -5.32 15.19
N ARG A 132 -5.85 -5.74 15.57
CA ARG A 132 -6.30 -5.54 16.95
C ARG A 132 -5.37 -6.38 17.83
N GLY A 133 -4.36 -5.75 18.39
CA GLY A 133 -3.57 -6.32 19.47
C GLY A 133 -4.43 -6.43 20.71
N TYR A 134 -4.47 -7.64 21.25
CA TYR A 134 -4.90 -7.95 22.61
C TYR A 134 -3.85 -7.45 23.60
#